data_AF-A0A5M7BKW6-F1
#
_entry.id   AF-A0A5M7BKW6-F1
#
_cell.length_a   1.000
_cell.length_b   1.000
_cell.length_c   1.000
_cell.angle_alpha   90.00
_cell.angle_beta   90.00
_cell.angle_gamma   90.00
#
_symmetry.space_group_name_H-M   'P 1'
#
loop_
_entity.id
_entity.type
_entity.pdbx_description
1 polymer ?
#
loop_
_entity_poly.entity_id
_entity_poly.type
_entity_poly.pdbx_seq_one_letter_code
_entity_poly.pdbx_strand_id
1 'polypeptide(L)'
;MTTDIEVPTDAELAEAMNEARLGPVKKVRTYDKDGVVVVEVWLADSPIKARVLHRWVTEQIAPVAAVIGKYSSTDPVTRLTVRGTDANGLMFILVTPFRDATERRAVALLDEQISTASPARLVDRLARLEAGGPA
;
A
#
# COMPACT_ATOMS: atom_id res chain seq x y z
N MET A 1 20.96 -26.47 2.13
CA MET A 1 21.07 -25.38 3.12
C MET A 1 19.76 -24.60 3.04
N THR A 2 18.85 -24.87 3.96
CA THR A 2 17.74 -23.95 4.24
C THR A 2 18.35 -22.81 5.03
N THR A 3 18.50 -21.65 4.40
CA THR A 3 18.84 -20.43 5.13
C THR A 3 17.62 -20.09 5.95
N ASP A 4 17.70 -20.25 7.28
CA ASP A 4 16.65 -19.77 8.18
C ASP A 4 16.61 -18.25 8.02
N ILE A 5 15.64 -17.75 7.25
CA ILE A 5 15.38 -16.32 7.13
C ILE A 5 14.72 -15.92 8.43
N GLU A 6 15.46 -15.22 9.29
CA GLU A 6 14.88 -14.61 10.48
C GLU A 6 13.87 -13.56 10.04
N VAL A 7 12.59 -13.86 10.28
CA VAL A 7 11.48 -12.97 9.93
C VAL A 7 11.35 -11.93 11.05
N PRO A 8 11.53 -10.63 10.76
CA PRO A 8 11.38 -9.61 11.79
C PRO A 8 9.94 -9.56 12.30
N THR A 9 9.77 -9.24 13.59
CA THR A 9 8.45 -9.14 14.21
C THR A 9 7.65 -7.96 13.65
N ASP A 10 6.32 -7.98 13.82
CA ASP A 10 5.44 -6.88 13.41
C ASP A 10 5.84 -5.53 14.01
N ALA A 11 6.37 -5.54 15.25
CA ALA A 11 6.83 -4.34 15.93
C ALA A 11 8.13 -3.80 15.31
N GLU A 12 9.11 -4.67 15.06
CA GLU A 12 10.38 -4.32 14.43
C GLU A 12 10.16 -3.81 12.99
N LEU A 13 9.27 -4.44 12.23
CA LEU A 13 8.90 -3.97 10.90
C LEU A 13 8.21 -2.61 10.95
N ALA A 14 7.26 -2.41 11.88
CA ALA A 14 6.59 -1.13 12.02
C ALA A 14 7.57 -0.01 12.42
N GLU A 15 8.51 -0.29 13.31
CA GLU A 15 9.55 0.65 13.73
C GLU A 15 10.49 0.98 12.57
N ALA A 16 11.06 -0.02 11.91
CA ALA A 16 11.94 0.15 10.75
C ALA A 16 11.25 0.93 9.61
N MET A 17 9.96 0.68 9.35
CA MET A 17 9.18 1.44 8.37
C MET A 17 8.99 2.90 8.79
N ASN A 18 8.75 3.18 10.06
CA ASN A 18 8.66 4.56 10.53
C ASN A 18 10.01 5.28 10.45
N GLU A 19 11.10 4.63 10.83
CA GLU A 19 12.47 5.17 10.72
C GLU A 19 12.87 5.49 9.28
N ALA A 20 12.55 4.58 8.35
CA ALA A 20 12.77 4.76 6.92
C ALA A 20 11.87 5.84 6.29
N ARG A 21 10.98 6.47 7.08
CA ARG A 21 9.93 7.41 6.62
C ARG A 21 9.05 6.77 5.55
N LEU A 22 8.77 5.48 5.74
CA LEU A 22 7.84 4.67 4.97
C LEU A 22 6.47 4.58 5.66
N GLY A 23 6.30 5.33 6.77
CA GLY A 23 5.05 5.57 7.47
C GLY A 23 4.38 6.91 7.14
N PRO A 24 3.19 7.19 7.71
CA PRO A 24 2.70 6.56 8.93
C PRO A 24 2.03 5.21 8.67
N VAL A 25 2.51 4.17 9.37
CA VAL A 25 1.93 2.82 9.36
C VAL A 25 0.97 2.69 10.55
N LYS A 26 -0.26 2.25 10.28
CA LYS A 26 -1.25 1.94 11.32
C LYS A 26 -1.07 0.54 11.88
N LYS A 27 -0.64 -0.40 11.05
CA LYS A 27 -0.53 -1.81 11.40
C LYS A 27 0.40 -2.53 10.44
N VAL A 28 1.24 -3.39 10.98
CA VAL A 28 1.96 -4.42 10.23
C VAL A 28 1.44 -5.78 10.70
N ARG A 29 1.35 -6.73 9.78
CA ARG A 29 1.13 -8.13 10.07
C ARG A 29 2.05 -8.97 9.23
N THR A 30 2.72 -9.90 9.88
CA THR A 30 3.59 -10.87 9.24
C THR A 30 3.00 -12.24 9.41
N TYR A 31 2.93 -12.98 8.31
CA TYR A 31 2.49 -14.36 8.35
C TYR A 31 3.32 -15.18 7.38
N ASP A 32 3.72 -16.36 7.84
CA ASP A 32 4.29 -17.41 7.01
C ASP A 32 3.14 -18.29 6.52
N LYS A 33 3.04 -18.42 5.21
CA LYS A 33 2.15 -19.39 4.59
C LYS A 33 2.94 -20.19 3.56
N ASP A 34 3.08 -21.49 3.83
CA ASP A 34 3.75 -22.45 2.95
C ASP A 34 5.20 -22.04 2.61
N GLY A 35 5.91 -21.42 3.57
CA GLY A 35 7.29 -20.94 3.39
C GLY A 35 7.41 -19.60 2.68
N VAL A 36 6.28 -18.93 2.44
CA VAL A 36 6.23 -17.56 1.92
C VAL A 36 5.87 -16.63 3.06
N VAL A 37 6.83 -15.79 3.43
CA VAL A 37 6.61 -14.71 4.39
C VAL A 37 5.90 -13.57 3.68
N VAL A 38 4.77 -13.15 4.23
CA VAL A 38 3.99 -12.01 3.71
C VAL A 38 3.93 -10.94 4.78
N VAL A 39 4.28 -9.71 4.39
CA VAL A 39 4.16 -8.52 5.22
C VAL A 39 3.01 -7.68 4.71
N GLU A 40 1.93 -7.63 5.49
CA GLU A 40 0.78 -6.78 5.24
C GLU A 40 0.93 -5.46 6.02
N VAL A 41 1.03 -4.35 5.29
CA VAL A 41 1.24 -3.01 5.84
C VAL A 41 0.01 -2.17 5.60
N TRP A 42 -0.59 -1.66 6.67
CA TRP A 42 -1.72 -0.75 6.61
C TRP A 42 -1.24 0.65 6.83
N LEU A 43 -1.37 1.51 5.83
CA LEU A 43 -1.06 2.92 6.00
C LEU A 43 -2.13 3.59 6.86
N ALA A 44 -1.68 4.49 7.73
CA ALA A 44 -2.57 5.31 8.53
C ALA A 44 -3.28 6.35 7.66
N ASP A 45 -4.37 6.87 8.20
CA ASP A 45 -5.04 8.01 7.57
C ASP A 45 -4.14 9.24 7.69
N SER A 46 -3.69 9.75 6.55
CA SER A 46 -2.68 10.79 6.46
C SER A 46 -2.80 11.51 5.12
N PRO A 47 -2.51 12.82 5.05
CA PRO A 47 -2.50 13.59 3.80
C PRO A 47 -1.32 13.24 2.87
N ILE A 48 -0.40 12.38 3.31
CA ILE A 48 0.79 11.97 2.53
C ILE A 48 0.79 10.48 2.16
N LYS A 49 -0.31 9.75 2.43
CA LYS A 49 -0.33 8.28 2.28
C LYS A 49 -0.19 7.83 0.83
N ALA A 50 -0.66 8.59 -0.17
CA ALA A 50 -0.42 8.23 -1.55
C ALA A 50 1.03 8.44 -1.96
N ARG A 51 1.69 9.51 -1.46
CA ARG A 51 3.13 9.70 -1.65
C ARG A 51 3.97 8.60 -1.01
N VAL A 52 3.61 8.18 0.19
CA VAL A 52 4.26 7.04 0.87
C VAL A 52 4.08 5.78 0.02
N LEU A 53 2.85 5.49 -0.40
CA LEU A 53 2.56 4.35 -1.29
C LEU A 53 3.37 4.41 -2.59
N HIS A 54 3.45 5.59 -3.23
CA HIS A 54 4.26 5.81 -4.43
C HIS A 54 5.72 5.44 -4.18
N ARG A 55 6.32 5.98 -3.11
CA ARG A 55 7.69 5.65 -2.73
C ARG A 55 7.91 4.15 -2.56
N TRP A 56 6.98 3.46 -1.91
CA TRP A 56 7.04 2.00 -1.79
C TRP A 56 7.09 1.31 -3.15
N VAL A 57 6.16 1.61 -4.06
CA VAL A 57 6.05 0.93 -5.36
C VAL A 57 7.14 1.31 -6.35
N THR A 58 7.85 2.42 -6.13
CA THR A 58 8.96 2.86 -6.99
C THR A 58 10.33 2.47 -6.46
N GLU A 59 10.50 2.40 -5.14
CA GLU A 59 11.82 2.24 -4.51
C GLU A 59 11.99 0.94 -3.71
N GLN A 60 10.91 0.39 -3.16
CA GLN A 60 11.00 -0.69 -2.17
C GLN A 60 10.48 -2.02 -2.70
N ILE A 61 9.42 -2.01 -3.49
CA ILE A 61 8.78 -3.21 -4.01
C ILE A 61 8.55 -3.12 -5.51
N ALA A 62 8.70 -4.25 -6.20
CA ALA A 62 8.22 -4.44 -7.56
C ALA A 62 6.72 -4.80 -7.51
N PRO A 63 5.80 -3.92 -7.95
CA PRO A 63 4.37 -4.19 -7.88
C PRO A 63 3.95 -5.25 -8.91
N VAL A 64 3.19 -6.25 -8.44
CA VAL A 64 2.65 -7.34 -9.26
C VAL A 64 1.17 -7.12 -9.57
N ALA A 65 0.42 -6.62 -8.59
CA ALA A 65 -1.02 -6.39 -8.74
C ALA A 65 -1.48 -5.24 -7.85
N ALA A 66 -2.57 -4.60 -8.25
CA ALA A 66 -3.34 -3.75 -7.34
C ALA A 66 -4.82 -4.05 -7.45
N VAL A 67 -5.49 -3.97 -6.32
CA VAL A 67 -6.93 -4.20 -6.16
C VAL A 67 -7.51 -2.99 -5.46
N ILE A 68 -8.67 -2.54 -5.95
CA ILE A 68 -9.44 -1.45 -5.36
C ILE A 68 -10.72 -2.05 -4.85
N GLY A 69 -11.11 -1.74 -3.62
CA GLY A 69 -12.35 -2.26 -3.10
C GLY A 69 -12.77 -1.69 -1.75
N LYS A 70 -13.99 -2.08 -1.39
CA LYS A 70 -14.64 -1.81 -0.10
C LYS A 70 -15.00 -3.13 0.54
N TYR A 71 -15.10 -3.19 1.87
CA TYR A 71 -15.56 -4.41 2.53
C TYR A 71 -17.05 -4.68 2.29
N SER A 72 -17.83 -3.62 2.12
CA SER A 72 -19.24 -3.67 1.76
C SER A 72 -19.62 -2.42 0.97
N SER A 73 -20.81 -2.40 0.36
CA SER A 73 -21.33 -1.22 -0.33
C SER A 73 -21.53 0.00 0.58
N THR A 74 -21.66 -0.22 1.89
CA THR A 74 -21.86 0.82 2.91
C THR A 74 -20.57 1.26 3.61
N ASP A 75 -19.45 0.62 3.33
CA ASP A 75 -18.16 0.99 3.91
C ASP A 75 -17.74 2.38 3.37
N PRO A 76 -17.52 3.38 4.24
CA PRO A 76 -17.15 4.73 3.82
C PRO A 76 -15.66 4.84 3.43
N VAL A 77 -14.94 3.73 3.37
CA VAL A 77 -13.52 3.67 3.05
C VAL A 77 -13.30 2.81 1.81
N THR A 78 -12.79 3.45 0.76
CA THR A 78 -12.24 2.78 -0.42
C THR A 78 -10.78 2.43 -0.15
N ARG A 79 -10.38 1.17 -0.35
CA ARG A 79 -9.00 0.72 -0.13
C ARG A 79 -8.33 0.42 -1.45
N LEU A 80 -7.13 0.95 -1.62
CA LEU A 80 -6.18 0.48 -2.62
C LEU A 80 -5.23 -0.51 -1.94
N THR A 81 -5.26 -1.74 -2.42
CA THR A 81 -4.33 -2.80 -2.00
C THR A 81 -3.33 -3.04 -3.11
N VAL A 82 -2.04 -2.81 -2.86
CA VAL A 82 -0.96 -3.12 -3.80
C VAL A 82 -0.19 -4.32 -3.29
N ARG A 83 0.02 -5.32 -4.15
CA ARG A 83 0.87 -6.48 -3.88
C ARG A 83 2.15 -6.37 -4.68
N GLY A 84 3.28 -6.63 -4.05
CA GLY A 84 4.57 -6.67 -4.72
C GLY A 84 5.60 -7.49 -3.96
N THR A 85 6.81 -7.56 -4.49
CA THR A 85 7.95 -8.22 -3.86
C THR A 85 9.10 -7.25 -3.72
N ASP A 86 9.84 -7.30 -2.62
CA ASP A 86 11.08 -6.54 -2.49
C ASP A 86 12.25 -7.21 -3.24
N ALA A 87 13.45 -6.62 -3.13
CA ALA A 87 14.66 -7.16 -3.75
C ALA A 87 15.12 -8.52 -3.16
N ASN A 88 14.66 -8.86 -1.95
CA ASN A 88 14.97 -10.13 -1.28
C ASN A 88 13.92 -11.22 -1.57
N GLY A 89 12.88 -10.90 -2.34
CA GLY A 89 11.78 -11.80 -2.65
C GLY A 89 10.68 -11.87 -1.58
N LEU A 90 10.74 -11.02 -0.55
CA LEU A 90 9.72 -10.90 0.48
C LEU A 90 8.45 -10.29 -0.11
N MET A 91 7.30 -10.89 0.18
CA MET A 91 6.04 -10.44 -0.37
C MET A 91 5.40 -9.36 0.50
N PHE A 92 5.08 -8.23 -0.11
CA PHE A 92 4.39 -7.12 0.54
C PHE A 92 2.96 -6.98 0.03
N ILE A 93 2.05 -6.70 0.96
CA ILE A 93 0.67 -6.28 0.69
C ILE A 93 0.46 -4.94 1.38
N LEU A 94 0.44 -3.87 0.60
CA LEU A 94 0.24 -2.51 1.08
C LEU A 94 -1.24 -2.15 0.98
N VAL A 95 -1.90 -1.90 2.11
CA VAL A 95 -3.31 -1.53 2.20
C VAL A 95 -3.41 -0.05 2.55
N THR A 96 -3.91 0.75 1.60
CA THR A 96 -4.04 2.20 1.76
C THR A 96 -5.52 2.60 1.78
N PRO A 97 -6.04 3.11 2.91
CA PRO A 97 -7.42 3.54 3.02
C PRO A 97 -7.61 4.97 2.49
N PHE A 98 -8.67 5.21 1.71
CA PHE A 98 -9.13 6.52 1.27
C PHE A 98 -10.59 6.72 1.70
N ARG A 99 -10.88 7.81 2.41
CA ARG A 99 -12.22 8.09 2.93
C ARG A 99 -13.05 8.86 1.91
N ASP A 100 -14.23 8.34 1.60
CA ASP A 100 -15.12 8.93 0.60
C ASP A 100 -15.51 10.37 0.92
N ALA A 101 -15.77 10.69 2.19
CA ALA A 101 -16.23 12.01 2.60
C ALA A 101 -15.17 13.12 2.44
N THR A 102 -13.91 12.79 2.77
CA THR A 102 -12.82 13.76 2.89
C THR A 102 -11.86 13.72 1.70
N GLU A 103 -11.81 12.61 0.96
CA GLU A 103 -10.83 12.35 -0.10
C GLU A 103 -11.49 12.08 -1.45
N ARG A 104 -12.61 12.78 -1.69
CA ARG A 104 -13.49 12.58 -2.87
C ARG A 104 -12.76 12.47 -4.20
N ARG A 105 -11.72 13.28 -4.43
CA ARG A 105 -10.96 13.27 -5.68
C ARG A 105 -10.11 12.01 -5.84
N ALA A 106 -9.51 11.52 -4.75
CA ALA A 106 -8.74 10.28 -4.78
C ALA A 106 -9.67 9.09 -5.02
N VAL A 107 -10.83 9.07 -4.35
CA VAL A 107 -11.84 8.02 -4.55
C VAL A 107 -12.38 8.01 -5.98
N ALA A 108 -12.70 9.16 -6.55
CA ALA A 108 -13.15 9.24 -7.95
C ALA A 108 -12.10 8.70 -8.94
N LEU A 109 -10.81 8.96 -8.69
CA LEU A 109 -9.71 8.43 -9.50
C LEU A 109 -9.57 6.90 -9.35
N LEU A 110 -9.74 6.38 -8.13
CA LEU A 110 -9.73 4.94 -7.89
C LEU A 110 -10.90 4.25 -8.63
N ASP A 111 -12.09 4.83 -8.57
CA ASP A 111 -13.28 4.32 -9.27
C ASP A 111 -13.10 4.32 -10.80
N GLU A 112 -12.47 5.36 -11.36
CA GLU A 112 -12.11 5.41 -12.79
C GLU A 112 -11.17 4.26 -13.16
N GLN A 113 -10.21 3.92 -12.30
CA GLN A 113 -9.21 2.89 -12.60
C GLN A 113 -9.71 1.46 -12.48
N ILE A 114 -10.76 1.20 -11.68
CA ILE A 114 -11.50 -0.08 -11.73
C ILE A 114 -11.92 -0.39 -13.17
N SER A 115 -12.17 0.64 -13.98
CA SER A 115 -12.56 0.47 -15.39
C SER A 115 -11.41 0.33 -16.39
N THR A 116 -10.13 0.58 -16.03
CA THR A 116 -9.03 0.76 -17.02
C THR A 116 -7.66 0.12 -16.71
N ALA A 117 -7.43 -0.46 -15.53
CA ALA A 117 -6.32 -1.36 -15.15
C ALA A 117 -4.85 -1.00 -15.57
N SER A 118 -4.15 -0.22 -14.73
CA SER A 118 -2.67 -0.24 -14.59
C SER A 118 -2.23 0.29 -13.20
N PRO A 119 -1.71 -0.55 -12.27
CA PRO A 119 -1.36 -0.16 -10.90
C PRO A 119 -0.37 1.01 -10.74
N ALA A 120 0.77 0.98 -11.45
CA ALA A 120 1.82 2.01 -11.31
C ALA A 120 1.31 3.40 -11.70
N ARG A 121 0.65 3.49 -12.87
CA ARG A 121 0.03 4.74 -13.36
C ARG A 121 -1.01 5.31 -12.38
N LEU A 122 -1.80 4.46 -11.73
CA LEU A 122 -2.78 4.90 -10.74
C LEU A 122 -2.10 5.54 -9.52
N VAL A 123 -1.05 4.90 -9.00
CA VAL A 123 -0.31 5.42 -7.84
C VAL A 123 0.36 6.76 -8.16
N ASP A 124 0.95 6.90 -9.36
CA ASP A 124 1.54 8.17 -9.82
C ASP A 124 0.51 9.30 -9.87
N ARG A 125 -0.70 9.02 -10.39
CA ARG A 125 -1.78 10.01 -10.46
C ARG A 125 -2.26 10.44 -9.07
N LEU A 126 -2.39 9.49 -8.13
CA LEU A 126 -2.76 9.81 -6.74
C LEU A 126 -1.74 10.75 -6.09
N ALA A 127 -0.44 10.51 -6.29
CA ALA A 127 0.61 11.36 -5.72
C ALA A 127 0.59 12.79 -6.28
N ARG A 128 0.27 12.98 -7.57
CA ARG A 128 0.14 14.31 -8.19
C ARG A 128 -1.06 15.10 -7.67
N LEU A 129 -2.16 14.40 -7.39
CA LEU A 129 -3.38 15.00 -6.85
C LEU A 129 -3.13 15.62 -5.46
N GLU A 130 -2.40 14.93 -4.58
CA GLU A 130 -2.00 15.45 -3.26
C GLU A 130 -1.16 16.73 -3.38
N ALA A 131 -0.38 16.87 -4.45
CA ALA A 131 0.47 18.05 -4.71
C ALA A 131 -0.29 19.24 -5.33
N GLY A 132 -1.60 19.13 -5.56
CA GLY A 132 -2.41 20.16 -6.21
C GLY A 132 -2.28 20.20 -7.74
N GLY A 133 -1.69 19.18 -8.35
CA GLY A 133 -1.60 19.03 -9.81
C GLY A 133 -2.92 18.55 -10.45
N PRO A 134 -3.04 18.64 -11.79
CA PRO A 134 -4.16 18.05 -12.51
C PRO A 134 -4.14 16.52 -12.41
N ALA A 135 -5.33 15.92 -12.32
CA ALA A 135 -5.57 14.48 -12.25
C ALA A 135 -5.43 13.80 -13.60
#